data_AF-A0A9E8IHQ1-F1
#
_entry.id   AF-A0A9E8IHQ1-F1
#
_cell.length_a   1.000
_cell.length_b   1.000
_cell.length_c   1.000
_cell.angle_alpha   90.00
_cell.angle_beta   90.00
_cell.angle_gamma   90.00
#
_symmetry.space_group_name_H-M   'P 1'
#
loop_
_entity.id
_entity.type
_entity.pdbx_description
1 polymer ?
#
loop_
_entity_poly.entity_id
_entity_poly.type
_entity_poly.pdbx_seq_one_letter_code
_entity_poly.pdbx_strand_id
1 'polypeptide(L)' 'MSIRNLDVLFSPETIALIGASNQPGSVGAVLARNLLCAGFAGPVLTVNPELPLC' A
#
# COMPACT_ATOMS: atom_id res chain seq x y z
N MET A 1 10.86 3.84 -23.78
CA MET A 1 9.61 3.60 -23.04
C MET A 1 8.72 4.82 -23.19
N SER A 2 7.44 4.64 -23.55
CA SER A 2 6.49 5.76 -23.65
C SER A 2 5.72 5.94 -22.34
N ILE A 3 5.50 7.19 -21.92
CA ILE A 3 4.76 7.59 -20.71
C ILE A 3 3.24 7.35 -20.76
N ARG A 4 2.73 6.54 -21.69
CA ARG A 4 1.29 6.48 -22.04
C ARG A 4 0.40 5.73 -21.03
N ASN A 5 0.96 5.13 -19.97
CA ASN A 5 0.22 4.26 -19.03
C ASN A 5 0.59 4.50 -17.56
N LEU A 6 0.89 5.75 -17.18
CA LEU A 6 1.22 6.07 -15.77
C LEU A 6 0.00 6.41 -14.92
N ASP A 7 -1.20 6.46 -15.49
CA ASP A 7 -2.42 6.76 -14.74
C ASP A 7 -2.65 5.79 -13.58
N VAL A 8 -2.33 4.50 -13.78
CA VAL A 8 -2.42 3.48 -12.73
C VAL A 8 -1.41 3.69 -11.58
N LEU A 9 -0.35 4.46 -11.81
CA LEU A 9 0.64 4.78 -10.78
C LEU A 9 0.21 5.99 -9.95
N PHE A 10 -0.38 7.01 -10.59
CA PHE A 10 -0.76 8.26 -9.94
C PHE A 10 -2.22 8.30 -9.47
N SER A 11 -3.08 7.46 -10.03
CA SER A 11 -4.50 7.36 -9.69
C SER A 11 -4.96 5.89 -9.69
N PRO A 12 -4.36 5.02 -8.85
CA PRO A 12 -4.78 3.64 -8.72
C PRO A 12 -6.18 3.54 -8.09
N GLU A 13 -6.99 2.59 -8.57
CA GLU A 13 -8.27 2.25 -7.94
C GLU A 13 -8.10 1.40 -6.67
N THR A 14 -7.01 0.62 -6.59
CA THR A 14 -6.71 -0.30 -5.49
C THR A 14 -5.21 -0.45 -5.33
N ILE A 15 -4.72 -0.58 -4.09
CA ILE A 15 -3.30 -0.79 -3.79
C ILE A 15 -3.13 -2.08 -3.01
N ALA A 16 -2.22 -2.97 -3.46
CA ALA A 16 -1.75 -4.09 -2.67
C ALA A 16 -0.39 -3.73 -2.01
N LEU A 17 -0.36 -3.65 -0.68
CA LEU A 17 0.85 -3.39 0.09
C LEU A 17 1.53 -4.71 0.46
N ILE A 18 2.52 -5.10 -0.35
CA ILE A 18 3.36 -6.28 -0.08
C ILE A 18 4.43 -5.92 0.95
N GLY A 19 4.55 -6.75 1.99
CA GLY A 19 5.46 -6.49 3.11
C GLY A 19 4.86 -5.56 4.17
N ALA A 20 3.53 -5.45 4.24
CA ALA A 20 2.85 -4.78 5.35
C ALA A 20 3.29 -5.39 6.69
N SER A 21 3.57 -4.56 7.68
CA SER A 21 4.08 -5.04 8.98
C SER A 21 3.53 -4.18 10.10
N ASN A 22 3.30 -4.80 11.26
CA ASN A 22 2.91 -4.12 12.50
C ASN A 22 4.13 -3.73 13.35
N GLN A 23 5.35 -4.10 12.93
CA GLN A 23 6.57 -3.73 13.65
C GLN A 23 6.80 -2.21 13.52
N PRO A 24 6.82 -1.46 14.63
CA PRO A 24 7.04 -0.02 14.60
C PRO A 24 8.38 0.33 13.94
N GLY A 25 8.38 1.33 13.07
CA GLY A 25 9.57 1.76 12.34
C GLY A 25 9.94 0.92 11.12
N SER A 26 9.25 -0.19 10.86
CA SER A 26 9.41 -0.94 9.60
C SER A 26 8.87 -0.14 8.42
N VAL A 27 9.44 -0.35 7.22
CA VAL A 27 8.97 0.29 5.98
C VAL A 27 7.50 -0.03 5.71
N GLY A 28 7.09 -1.28 5.92
CA GLY A 28 5.69 -1.71 5.76
C GLY A 28 4.73 -0.94 6.67
N ALA A 29 5.10 -0.75 7.95
CA ALA A 29 4.29 0.03 8.89
C ALA A 29 4.18 1.51 8.48
N VAL A 30 5.30 2.10 8.03
CA VAL A 30 5.33 3.50 7.58
C VAL A 30 4.47 3.70 6.33
N LEU A 31 4.57 2.81 5.35
CA LEU A 31 3.78 2.87 4.13
C LEU A 31 2.28 2.68 4.40
N ALA A 32 1.91 1.69 5.22
CA ALA A 32 0.52 1.48 5.63
C ALA A 32 -0.06 2.73 6.30
N ARG A 33 0.68 3.32 7.25
CA ARG A 33 0.29 4.58 7.89
C ARG A 33 0.12 5.70 6.87
N ASN A 34 1.06 5.86 5.94
CA ASN A 34 0.97 6.94 4.94
C ASN A 34 -0.25 6.78 4.04
N LEU A 35 -0.54 5.57 3.54
CA LEU A 35 -1.70 5.31 2.69
C LEU A 35 -3.02 5.59 3.41
N LEU A 36 -3.14 5.18 4.68
CA LEU A 36 -4.33 5.40 5.49
C LEU A 36 -4.49 6.86 5.91
N CYS A 37 -3.42 7.50 6.38
CA CYS A 37 -3.47 8.89 6.85
C CYS A 37 -3.57 9.92 5.72
N ALA A 38 -3.05 9.61 4.52
CA ALA A 38 -3.18 10.49 3.35
C ALA A 38 -4.59 10.45 2.74
N GLY A 39 -5.48 9.57 3.21
CA GLY A 39 -6.86 9.48 2.74
C GLY A 39 -7.00 8.84 1.38
N PHE A 40 -6.19 7.83 1.05
CA PHE A 40 -6.39 7.05 -0.17
C PHE A 40 -7.81 6.46 -0.17
N ALA A 41 -8.59 6.81 -1.20
CA ALA A 41 -10.03 6.50 -1.24
C ALA A 41 -10.32 5.04 -1.66
N GLY A 42 -9.36 4.38 -2.32
CA GLY A 42 -9.50 3.01 -2.76
C GLY A 42 -9.14 1.99 -1.68
N PRO A 43 -9.46 0.70 -1.91
CA PRO A 43 -9.04 -0.37 -1.00
C PRO A 43 -7.51 -0.50 -0.91
N VAL A 44 -7.02 -0.73 0.31
CA VAL A 44 -5.61 -1.09 0.56
C VAL A 44 -5.57 -2.52 1.08
N LEU A 45 -5.03 -3.44 0.27
CA LEU A 45 -4.91 -4.86 0.59
C LEU A 45 -3.51 -5.14 1.12
N THR A 46 -3.38 -5.58 2.36
CA THR A 46 -2.08 -5.92 2.95
C THR A 46 -1.70 -7.37 2.66
N VAL A 47 -0.47 -7.59 2.19
CA VAL A 47 0.07 -8.93 1.92
C VAL A 47 1.32 -9.14 2.76
N ASN A 48 1.24 -10.05 3.73
CA ASN A 48 2.38 -10.50 4.52
C ASN A 48 2.20 -12.00 4.88
N PRO A 49 3.16 -12.88 4.53
CA PRO A 49 3.07 -14.31 4.83
C PRO A 49 3.10 -14.65 6.33
N GLU A 50 3.66 -13.78 7.16
CA GLU A 50 3.84 -14.01 8.61
C GLU A 50 2.81 -13.27 9.46
N LEU A 51 2.00 -12.39 8.86
CA LEU A 51 0.96 -11.65 9.56
C LEU A 51 -0.38 -12.36 9.32
N PRO A 52 -1.01 -12.97 10.34
CA PRO A 52 -2.37 -13.44 10.19
C PRO A 52 -3.26 -12.24 9.90
N LEU A 53 -4.08 -12.32 8.84
CA LEU A 53 -5.16 -11.38 8.57
C LEU A 53 -6.01 -11.28 9.85
N CYS A 54 -6.00 -10.11 10.48
CA CYS A 54 -6.94 -9.76 11.54
C CYS A 54 -8.28 -9.39 10.91
#